data_AF-A0AA35IGS4-F1
#
_entry.id   AF-A0AA35IGS4-F1
#
_cell.length_a   1.000
_cell.length_b   1.000
_cell.length_c   1.000
_cell.angle_alpha   90.00
_cell.angle_beta   90.00
_cell.angle_gamma   90.00
#
_symmetry.space_group_name_H-M   'P 1'
#
loop_
_entity.id
_entity.type
_entity.pdbx_description
1 polymer ?
#
loop_
_entity_poly.entity_id
_entity_poly.type
_entity_poly.pdbx_seq_one_letter_code
_entity_poly.pdbx_strand_id
1 'polypeptide(L)' 'MVGDYRFDLDCGRAAGARTVLVNLPDNPWPELVDWHATDCRALKVMLG' A
#
# COMPACT_ATOMS: atom_id res chain seq x y z
N MET A 1 4.32 -0.49 6.14
CA MET A 1 4.80 0.56 5.23
C MET A 1 3.62 1.06 4.43
N VAL A 2 3.32 2.36 4.45
CA VAL A 2 2.29 2.98 3.60
C VAL A 2 3.01 3.85 2.58
N GLY A 3 2.77 3.65 1.30
CA GLY A 3 3.42 4.39 0.21
C GLY A 3 2.61 4.39 -1.07
N ASP A 4 3.04 5.16 -2.05
CA ASP A 4 2.38 5.32 -3.35
C ASP A 4 3.25 4.86 -4.52
N TYR A 5 4.49 4.42 -4.24
CA TYR A 5 5.42 3.97 -5.26
C TYR A 5 5.95 2.56 -5.01
N ARG A 6 6.37 1.89 -6.10
CA ARG A 6 6.86 0.51 -6.05
C ARG A 6 8.02 0.32 -5.06
N PHE A 7 8.93 1.29 -4.96
CA PHE A 7 10.07 1.21 -4.05
C PHE A 7 9.69 1.26 -2.56
N ASP A 8 8.58 1.90 -2.20
CA ASP A 8 8.05 1.84 -0.83
C ASP A 8 7.64 0.41 -0.48
N LEU A 9 6.98 -0.26 -1.43
CA LEU A 9 6.50 -1.64 -1.28
C LEU A 9 7.67 -2.62 -1.22
N ASP A 10 8.63 -2.50 -2.13
CA ASP A 10 9.85 -3.33 -2.15
C ASP A 10 10.64 -3.16 -0.84
N CYS A 11 10.79 -1.93 -0.34
CA CYS A 11 11.43 -1.63 0.94
C CYS A 11 10.68 -2.29 2.10
N GLY A 12 9.36 -2.15 2.15
CA GLY A 12 8.52 -2.76 3.18
C GLY A 12 8.62 -4.30 3.18
N ARG A 13 8.59 -4.92 1.99
CA ARG A 13 8.76 -6.37 1.83
C ARG A 13 10.15 -6.83 2.26
N ALA A 14 11.21 -6.12 1.86
CA ALA A 14 12.58 -6.45 2.25
C ALA A 14 12.79 -6.39 3.78
N ALA A 15 12.10 -5.47 4.45
CA ALA A 15 12.11 -5.37 5.92
C ALA A 15 11.18 -6.37 6.63
N GLY A 16 10.43 -7.20 5.90
CA GLY A 16 9.45 -8.14 6.47
C GLY A 16 8.18 -7.47 7.02
N ALA A 17 7.92 -6.22 6.66
CA ALA A 17 6.73 -5.49 7.07
C ALA A 17 5.55 -5.77 6.13
N ARG A 18 4.34 -5.48 6.63
CA ARG A 18 3.16 -5.38 5.76
C ARG A 18 3.17 -4.08 4.97
N THR A 19 2.57 -4.08 3.78
CA THR A 19 2.57 -2.96 2.84
C THR A 19 1.16 -2.51 2.49
N VAL A 20 0.98 -1.19 2.39
CA VAL A 20 -0.27 -0.56 1.95
C VAL A 20 0.04 0.38 0.79
N LEU A 21 -0.66 0.20 -0.34
CA LEU A 21 -0.59 1.10 -1.48
C LEU A 21 -1.70 2.15 -1.39
N VAL A 22 -1.34 3.43 -1.50
CA VAL A 22 -2.30 4.55 -1.57
C VAL A 22 -2.05 5.43 -2.80
N ASN A 23 -2.99 6.31 -3.13
CA ASN A 23 -2.89 7.33 -4.21
C ASN A 23 -2.83 6.78 -5.65
N LEU A 24 -3.19 5.51 -5.85
CA LEU A 24 -3.42 4.90 -7.17
C LEU A 24 -4.87 4.39 -7.23
N PRO A 25 -5.55 4.50 -8.38
CA PRO A 25 -6.95 4.06 -8.50
C PRO A 25 -7.09 2.54 -8.41
N ASP A 26 -6.07 1.80 -8.85
CA ASP A 26 -6.02 0.34 -8.90
C ASP A 26 -4.73 -0.19 -8.24
N ASN A 27 -4.64 -1.51 -8.07
CA ASN A 27 -3.45 -2.18 -7.55
C ASN A 27 -2.60 -2.80 -8.70
N PRO A 28 -1.58 -2.11 -9.22
CA PRO A 28 -0.72 -2.64 -10.28
C PRO A 28 0.33 -3.65 -9.78
N TRP A 29 0.49 -3.84 -8.47
CA TRP A 29 1.51 -4.72 -7.88
C TRP A 29 0.91 -5.66 -6.81
N PRO A 30 -0.02 -6.56 -7.20
CA PRO A 30 -0.75 -7.40 -6.25
C PRO A 30 0.14 -8.29 -5.37
N GLU A 31 1.31 -8.69 -5.86
CA GLU A 31 2.29 -9.47 -5.11
C GLU A 31 3.02 -8.67 -4.02
N LEU A 32 3.13 -7.34 -4.19
CA LEU A 32 3.85 -6.46 -3.28
C LEU A 32 2.95 -5.76 -2.25
N VAL A 33 1.62 -5.84 -2.40
CA VAL A 33 0.65 -5.05 -1.64
C VAL A 33 -0.23 -5.95 -0.78
N ASP A 34 -0.21 -5.78 0.55
CA ASP A 34 -1.16 -6.48 1.43
C ASP A 34 -2.54 -5.79 1.45
N TRP A 35 -2.59 -4.46 1.37
CA TRP A 35 -3.83 -3.68 1.24
C TRP A 35 -3.69 -2.49 0.28
N HIS A 36 -4.76 -2.16 -0.44
CA HIS A 36 -4.80 -1.01 -1.34
C HIS A 36 -5.99 -0.12 -1.00
N ALA A 37 -5.76 1.19 -1.04
CA ALA A 37 -6.80 2.21 -0.94
C ALA A 37 -6.53 3.31 -1.98
N THR A 38 -7.57 3.94 -2.50
CA THR A 38 -7.41 4.98 -3.54
C THR A 38 -6.73 6.24 -3.02
N ASP A 39 -6.89 6.55 -1.74
CA ASP A 39 -6.20 7.64 -1.04
C ASP A 39 -6.14 7.38 0.48
N CYS A 40 -5.51 8.28 1.23
CA CYS A 40 -5.41 8.17 2.70
C CYS A 40 -6.75 8.31 3.43
N ARG A 41 -7.77 8.94 2.83
CA ARG A 41 -9.10 9.07 3.44
C ARG A 41 -9.84 7.73 3.36
N ALA A 42 -9.78 7.07 2.21
CA ALA A 42 -10.26 5.72 2.02
C ALA A 42 -9.54 4.73 2.97
N LEU A 43 -8.21 4.86 3.10
CA LEU A 43 -7.46 4.06 4.06
C LEU A 43 -7.94 4.29 5.50
N LYS A 44 -8.21 5.54 5.90
CA LYS A 44 -8.77 5.83 7.22
C LYS A 44 -10.11 5.11 7.44
N VAL A 45 -11.00 5.09 6.45
CA VAL A 45 -12.29 4.38 6.53
C VAL A 45 -12.10 2.88 6.71
N MET A 46 -11.05 2.27 6.12
CA MET A 46 -10.75 0.85 6.28
C MET A 46 -10.26 0.48 7.70
N LEU A 47 -9.75 1.44 8.47
CA LEU A 47 -9.18 1.20 9.80
C LEU A 47 -10.23 1.25 10.93
N GLY A 48 -11.45 1.72 10.65
CA GLY A 48 -12.50 1.99 11.65
C GLY A 48 -12.33 3.35 12.33
#